data_AF-A0A1E7KWV2-F1
#
_entry.id   AF-A0A1E7KWV2-F1
#
_cell.length_a   1.000
_cell.length_b   1.000
_cell.length_c   1.000
_cell.angle_alpha   90.00
_cell.angle_beta   90.00
_cell.angle_gamma   90.00
#
_symmetry.space_group_name_H-M   'P 1'
#
loop_
_entity.id
_entity.type
_entity.pdbx_description
1 polymer ?
#
loop_
_entity_poly.entity_id
_entity_poly.type
_entity_poly.pdbx_seq_one_letter_code
_entity_poly.pdbx_strand_id
1 'polypeptide(L)'
;MRMRQEVRAMPKFVHLHVASGFSLRYGASHPETLAERAAERGMDAVALTDRDTLAGAVRFARASAAAGVRPVYGVDLAVAGRPETKSAVRRRRTPVKGGAFIDESAPRAVFLAGRGATGWERLCRLVTAAHASGAERPLLEWADLA
;
A
#
# COMPACT_ATOMS: atom_id res chain seq x y z
N MET A 1 36.29 -15.99 31.51
CA MET A 1 36.14 -15.86 30.05
C MET A 1 34.64 -15.88 29.72
N ARG A 2 34.00 -14.73 29.47
CA ARG A 2 32.56 -14.67 29.13
C ARG A 2 32.39 -14.99 27.65
N MET A 3 31.74 -16.10 27.36
CA MET A 3 31.31 -16.47 26.01
C MET A 3 30.23 -15.47 25.57
N ARG A 4 30.60 -14.53 24.68
CA ARG A 4 29.61 -13.73 23.95
C ARG A 4 28.92 -14.69 22.99
N GLN A 5 27.70 -15.12 23.30
CA GLN A 5 26.87 -15.73 22.27
C GLN A 5 26.50 -14.64 21.28
N GLU A 6 27.07 -14.71 20.07
CA GLU A 6 26.51 -14.02 18.92
C GLU A 6 25.15 -14.66 18.63
N VAL A 7 24.08 -14.03 19.14
CA VAL A 7 22.73 -14.28 18.63
C VAL A 7 22.76 -13.84 17.17
N ARG A 8 22.88 -14.80 16.25
CA ARG A 8 22.73 -14.58 14.81
C ARG A 8 21.32 -14.01 14.62
N ALA A 9 21.23 -12.69 14.47
CA ALA A 9 19.96 -12.01 14.29
C ALA A 9 19.23 -12.65 13.12
N MET A 10 18.07 -13.27 13.39
CA MET A 10 17.23 -13.77 12.31
C MET A 10 16.89 -12.60 11.38
N PRO A 11 16.90 -12.79 10.04
CA PRO A 11 16.56 -11.72 9.12
C PRO A 11 15.13 -11.25 9.44
N LYS A 12 15.02 -10.00 9.89
CA LYS A 12 13.72 -9.39 10.21
C LYS A 12 12.99 -9.13 8.89
N PHE A 13 11.80 -9.71 8.75
CA PHE A 13 10.93 -9.49 7.61
C PHE A 13 10.05 -8.26 7.86
N VAL A 14 9.86 -7.42 6.84
CA VAL A 14 9.02 -6.22 6.89
C VAL A 14 8.01 -6.28 5.75
N HIS A 15 6.72 -6.20 6.08
CA HIS A 15 5.68 -6.10 5.05
C HIS A 15 5.65 -4.68 4.47
N LEU A 16 5.88 -4.59 3.15
CA LEU A 16 5.85 -3.33 2.39
C LEU A 16 4.59 -3.15 1.54
N HIS A 17 3.72 -4.15 1.48
CA HIS A 17 2.43 -4.10 0.79
C HIS A 17 1.36 -4.58 1.77
N VAL A 18 0.65 -3.63 2.37
CA VAL A 18 -0.32 -3.86 3.44
C VAL A 18 -1.52 -2.95 3.24
N ALA A 19 -2.70 -3.55 3.14
CA ALA A 19 -3.98 -2.85 3.03
C ALA A 19 -4.70 -2.85 4.39
N SER A 20 -5.12 -1.67 4.84
CA SER A 20 -6.02 -1.52 5.98
C SER A 20 -7.48 -1.41 5.51
N GLY A 21 -8.42 -1.36 6.46
CA GLY A 21 -9.84 -1.14 6.19
C GLY A 21 -10.17 0.17 5.43
N PHE A 22 -9.21 1.08 5.28
CA PHE A 22 -9.37 2.26 4.41
C PHE A 22 -9.22 1.92 2.92
N SER A 23 -8.67 0.75 2.58
CA SER A 23 -8.71 0.17 1.25
C SER A 23 -10.11 -0.40 0.97
N LEU A 24 -11.03 0.43 0.46
CA LEU A 24 -12.43 0.06 0.28
C LEU A 24 -12.60 -1.27 -0.48
N ARG A 25 -13.18 -2.29 0.18
CA ARG A 25 -13.36 -3.67 -0.33
C ARG A 25 -12.09 -4.52 -0.46
N TYR A 26 -10.91 -4.00 -0.12
CA TYR A 26 -9.63 -4.70 -0.26
C TYR A 26 -8.83 -4.87 1.02
N GLY A 27 -9.17 -4.15 2.09
CA GLY A 27 -8.57 -4.35 3.41
C GLY A 27 -9.60 -4.64 4.49
N ALA A 28 -9.21 -5.49 5.44
CA ALA A 28 -10.07 -5.95 6.53
C ALA A 28 -9.58 -5.51 7.92
N SER A 29 -8.28 -5.25 8.08
CA SER A 29 -7.68 -4.89 9.36
C SER A 29 -7.63 -3.38 9.56
N HIS A 30 -7.88 -2.92 10.79
CA HIS A 30 -7.65 -1.52 11.14
C HIS A 30 -6.15 -1.20 11.22
N PRO A 31 -5.73 0.05 10.91
CA PRO A 31 -4.34 0.47 11.05
C PRO A 31 -3.71 0.18 12.42
N GLU A 32 -4.50 0.29 13.48
CA GLU A 32 -4.13 0.01 14.86
C GLU A 32 -3.71 -1.45 15.03
N THR A 33 -4.56 -2.38 14.58
CA THR A 33 -4.28 -3.81 14.61
C THR A 33 -3.04 -4.17 13.78
N LEU A 34 -2.84 -3.51 12.63
CA LEU A 34 -1.65 -3.76 11.80
C LEU A 34 -0.35 -3.40 12.53
N ALA A 35 -0.32 -2.25 13.22
CA ALA A 35 0.83 -1.82 14.01
C ALA A 35 1.08 -2.73 15.22
N GLU A 36 0.02 -3.09 15.96
CA GLU A 36 0.10 -4.03 17.10
C GLU A 36 0.66 -5.38 16.67
N ARG A 37 0.15 -5.97 15.58
CA ARG A 37 0.62 -7.27 15.07
C ARG A 37 2.07 -7.21 14.59
N ALA A 38 2.52 -6.08 14.06
CA ALA A 38 3.92 -5.91 13.68
C ALA A 38 4.83 -5.92 14.93
N ALA A 39 4.44 -5.24 16.00
CA ALA A 39 5.18 -5.22 17.26
C ALA A 39 5.23 -6.61 17.91
N GLU A 40 4.10 -7.31 18.00
CA GLU A 40 4.00 -8.67 18.55
C GLU A 40 4.93 -9.66 17.81
N ARG A 41 5.14 -9.45 16.52
CA ARG A 41 5.98 -10.30 15.66
C ARG A 41 7.45 -9.87 15.64
N GLY A 42 7.84 -8.86 16.42
CA GLY A 42 9.21 -8.35 16.49
C GLY A 42 9.66 -7.65 15.21
N MET A 43 8.74 -7.06 14.45
CA MET A 43 9.07 -6.28 13.26
C MET A 43 9.50 -4.87 13.65
N ASP A 44 10.64 -4.42 13.12
CA ASP A 44 11.13 -3.06 13.36
C ASP A 44 10.32 -2.00 12.59
N ALA A 45 9.63 -2.41 11.53
CA ALA A 45 8.85 -1.55 10.68
C ALA A 45 7.71 -2.31 9.99
N VAL A 46 6.70 -1.56 9.56
CA VAL A 46 5.62 -2.05 8.71
C VAL A 46 5.12 -0.92 7.82
N ALA A 47 4.76 -1.23 6.57
CA ALA A 47 4.16 -0.25 5.68
C ALA A 47 2.65 -0.19 5.82
N LEU A 48 2.07 0.94 5.43
CA LEU A 48 0.68 1.06 5.04
C LEU A 48 0.63 1.53 3.60
N THR A 49 -0.01 0.74 2.74
CA THR A 49 -0.15 0.98 1.31
C THR A 49 -1.60 0.76 0.91
N ASP A 50 -2.48 1.60 1.44
CA ASP A 50 -3.90 1.49 1.17
C ASP A 50 -4.19 1.67 -0.34
N ARG A 51 -5.26 1.01 -0.79
CA ARG A 51 -5.66 1.01 -2.19
C ARG A 51 -6.31 2.34 -2.52
N ASP A 52 -5.72 3.06 -3.46
CA ASP A 52 -6.23 4.31 -4.02
C ASP A 52 -6.42 5.43 -2.98
N THR A 53 -5.83 5.34 -1.79
CA THR A 53 -6.03 6.36 -0.76
C THR A 53 -4.90 6.42 0.27
N LEU A 54 -4.78 7.56 0.93
CA LEU A 54 -3.93 7.78 2.11
C LEU A 54 -4.76 7.99 3.39
N ALA A 55 -6.07 7.73 3.35
CA ALA A 55 -6.99 8.03 4.47
C ALA A 55 -6.61 7.34 5.79
N GLY A 56 -6.00 6.15 5.73
CA GLY A 56 -5.53 5.42 6.92
C GLY A 56 -4.23 5.95 7.53
N ALA A 57 -3.49 6.82 6.83
CA ALA A 57 -2.11 7.15 7.17
C ALA A 57 -1.96 7.81 8.55
N VAL A 58 -2.85 8.73 8.93
CA VAL A 58 -2.76 9.42 10.23
C VAL A 58 -3.04 8.47 11.40
N ARG A 59 -4.03 7.58 11.25
CA ARG A 59 -4.32 6.56 12.28
C ARG A 59 -3.16 5.59 12.42
N PHE A 60 -2.63 5.14 11.30
CA PHE A 60 -1.46 4.28 11.26
C PHE A 60 -0.22 4.91 11.88
N ALA A 61 0.04 6.19 11.61
CA ALA A 61 1.16 6.92 12.19
C ALA A 61 1.08 6.94 13.72
N ARG A 62 -0.10 7.25 14.27
CA ARG A 62 -0.34 7.28 15.72
C ARG A 62 -0.21 5.88 16.33
N ALA A 63 -0.79 4.87 15.71
CA ALA A 63 -0.72 3.49 16.16
C ALA A 63 0.70 2.93 16.16
N SER A 64 1.45 3.19 15.08
CA SER A 64 2.84 2.75 14.93
C SER A 64 3.73 3.38 16.00
N ALA A 65 3.55 4.68 16.27
CA ALA A 65 4.25 5.37 17.34
C ALA A 65 3.93 4.77 18.72
N ALA A 66 2.66 4.46 19.01
CA ALA A 66 2.25 3.84 20.27
C ALA A 66 2.79 2.41 20.43
N ALA A 67 2.85 1.64 19.34
CA ALA A 67 3.33 0.26 19.32
C ALA A 67 4.88 0.15 19.25
N GLY A 68 5.60 1.26 19.08
CA GLY A 68 7.06 1.26 18.95
C GLY A 68 7.56 0.68 17.62
N VAL A 69 6.73 0.68 16.57
CA VAL A 69 7.08 0.18 15.24
C VAL A 69 7.28 1.35 14.29
N ARG A 70 8.32 1.30 13.44
CA ARG A 70 8.55 2.37 12.45
C ARG A 70 7.54 2.27 11.31
N PRO A 71 6.71 3.30 11.06
CA PRO A 71 5.80 3.29 9.92
C PRO A 71 6.55 3.55 8.62
N VAL A 72 6.14 2.89 7.54
CA VAL A 72 6.47 3.23 6.15
C VAL A 72 5.18 3.64 5.44
N TYR A 73 5.12 4.86 4.93
CA TYR A 73 3.93 5.36 4.24
C TYR A 73 4.00 5.06 2.76
N GLY A 74 2.89 4.62 2.19
CA GLY A 74 2.75 4.40 0.76
C GLY A 74 1.29 4.31 0.33
N VAL A 75 1.11 3.99 -0.93
CA VAL A 75 -0.20 3.80 -1.57
C VAL A 75 -0.06 2.75 -2.67
N ASP A 76 -1.07 1.91 -2.82
CA ASP A 76 -1.22 1.04 -3.97
C ASP A 76 -2.14 1.75 -4.98
N LEU A 77 -1.64 2.08 -6.17
CA LEU A 77 -2.40 2.78 -7.22
C LEU A 77 -2.50 1.95 -8.50
N ALA A 78 -3.65 2.01 -9.17
CA ALA A 78 -3.75 1.58 -10.56
C ALA A 78 -2.96 2.55 -11.45
N VAL A 79 -2.23 2.00 -12.40
CA VAL A 79 -1.42 2.74 -13.36
C VAL A 79 -1.92 2.39 -14.76
N ALA A 80 -1.93 3.36 -15.67
CA ALA A 80 -2.24 3.11 -17.06
C ALA A 80 -1.37 1.98 -17.62
N GLY A 81 -1.92 1.15 -18.50
CA GLY A 81 -1.11 0.14 -19.19
C GLY A 81 -0.02 0.82 -20.02
N ARG A 82 1.21 0.27 -20.04
CA ARG A 82 2.21 0.77 -20.99
C ARG A 82 1.71 0.46 -22.41
N PRO A 83 1.79 1.40 -23.36
CA PRO A 83 1.30 1.18 -24.73
C PRO A 83 1.94 -0.04 -25.41
N GLU A 84 3.13 -0.44 -24.97
CA GLU A 84 3.95 -1.51 -25.53
C GLU A 84 3.63 -2.89 -24.93
N THR A 85 3.01 -2.92 -23.76
CA THR A 85 2.57 -4.15 -23.09
C THR A 85 1.14 -4.46 -23.52
N LYS A 86 0.97 -5.39 -24.47
CA LYS A 86 -0.31 -6.05 -24.69
C LYS A 86 -0.69 -6.76 -23.39
N SER A 87 -1.55 -6.13 -22.58
CA SER A 87 -2.07 -6.77 -21.38
C SER A 87 -2.74 -8.07 -21.82
N ALA A 88 -2.19 -9.21 -21.40
CA ALA A 88 -2.76 -10.51 -21.76
C ALA A 88 -4.23 -10.47 -21.34
N VAL A 89 -5.14 -10.69 -22.30
CA VAL A 89 -6.58 -10.68 -22.06
C VAL A 89 -6.89 -11.78 -21.05
N ARG A 90 -6.85 -11.43 -19.76
CA ARG A 90 -7.28 -12.32 -18.69
C ARG A 90 -8.76 -12.57 -18.92
N ARG A 91 -9.16 -13.84 -19.07
CA ARG A 91 -10.58 -14.21 -19.19
C ARG A 91 -11.35 -13.51 -18.08
N ARG A 92 -12.29 -12.66 -18.46
CA ARG A 92 -13.23 -12.02 -17.54
C ARG A 92 -13.98 -13.13 -16.79
N ARG A 93 -13.79 -13.20 -15.47
CA ARG A 93 -14.52 -14.16 -14.62
C ARG A 93 -16.00 -13.81 -14.66
N THR A 94 -16.86 -14.72 -15.12
CA THR A 94 -18.31 -14.51 -15.13
C THR A 94 -18.84 -14.32 -13.71
N PRO A 95 -19.49 -13.19 -13.39
CA PRO A 95 -20.11 -12.96 -12.10
C PRO A 95 -21.19 -14.01 -11.85
N VAL A 96 -21.20 -14.54 -10.64
CA VAL A 96 -22.26 -15.44 -10.20
C VAL A 96 -23.53 -14.61 -9.96
N LYS A 97 -24.70 -15.10 -10.40
CA LYS A 97 -26.04 -14.51 -10.13
C LYS A 97 -26.21 -13.05 -10.57
N GLY A 98 -25.69 -12.67 -11.74
CA GLY A 98 -25.95 -11.34 -12.34
C GLY A 98 -25.21 -10.18 -11.67
N GLY A 99 -24.15 -10.45 -10.91
CA GLY A 99 -23.29 -9.40 -10.37
C GLY A 99 -22.63 -8.54 -11.47
N ALA A 100 -22.29 -7.29 -11.13
CA ALA A 100 -21.56 -6.41 -12.04
C ALA A 100 -20.08 -6.82 -12.15
N PHE A 101 -19.52 -6.72 -13.35
CA PHE A 101 -18.07 -6.86 -13.54
C PHE A 101 -17.36 -5.65 -12.95
N ILE A 102 -16.40 -5.92 -12.04
CA ILE A 102 -15.47 -4.90 -11.55
C ILE A 102 -14.20 -5.02 -12.42
N ASP A 103 -13.95 -4.02 -13.27
CA ASP A 103 -12.76 -4.01 -14.14
C ASP A 103 -11.49 -3.67 -13.36
N GLU A 104 -10.77 -4.70 -12.91
CA GLU A 104 -9.46 -4.59 -12.25
C GLU A 104 -8.31 -4.96 -13.18
N SER A 105 -8.48 -4.76 -14.49
CA SER A 105 -7.45 -5.12 -15.47
C SER A 105 -6.26 -4.18 -15.50
N ALA A 106 -6.41 -2.96 -14.97
CA ALA A 106 -5.32 -2.01 -14.87
C ALA A 106 -4.20 -2.57 -13.97
N PRO A 107 -2.93 -2.55 -14.43
CA PRO A 107 -1.81 -2.93 -13.58
C PRO A 107 -1.73 -1.99 -12.38
N ARG A 108 -1.16 -2.47 -11.29
CA ARG A 108 -1.05 -1.71 -10.04
C ARG A 108 0.40 -1.68 -9.58
N ALA A 109 0.77 -0.57 -8.95
CA ALA A 109 2.08 -0.38 -8.37
C ALA A 109 1.97 0.18 -6.95
N VAL A 110 2.87 -0.27 -6.09
CA VAL A 110 3.03 0.27 -4.75
C VAL A 110 4.05 1.39 -4.78
N PHE A 111 3.63 2.58 -4.35
CA PHE A 111 4.47 3.76 -4.21
C PHE A 111 4.74 3.99 -2.73
N LEU A 112 6.02 4.05 -2.36
CA LEU A 112 6.44 4.33 -1.00
C LEU A 112 7.01 5.75 -0.92
N ALA A 113 6.67 6.46 0.16
CA ALA A 113 7.26 7.77 0.43
C ALA A 113 8.78 7.64 0.57
N GLY A 114 9.50 8.53 -0.13
CA GLY A 114 10.90 8.81 0.19
C GLY A 114 11.05 9.43 1.58
N ARG A 115 12.28 9.73 1.99
CA ARG A 115 12.54 10.33 3.30
C ARG A 115 11.97 11.75 3.40
N GLY A 116 11.38 12.06 4.56
CA GLY A 116 10.96 13.42 4.92
C GLY A 116 9.68 13.90 4.24
N ALA A 117 9.41 15.20 4.39
CA ALA A 117 8.16 15.82 3.92
C ALA A 117 7.98 15.75 2.39
N THR A 118 9.07 15.83 1.62
CA THR A 118 9.02 15.73 0.15
C THR A 118 8.52 14.36 -0.33
N GLY A 119 8.83 13.28 0.40
CA GLY A 119 8.31 11.95 0.08
C GLY A 119 6.80 11.87 0.26
N TRP A 120 6.30 12.47 1.35
CA TRP A 120 4.86 12.56 1.62
C TRP A 120 4.13 13.46 0.61
N GLU A 121 4.68 14.62 0.28
CA GLU A 121 4.13 15.53 -0.74
C GLU A 121 3.93 14.81 -2.08
N ARG A 122 4.93 14.04 -2.51
CA ARG A 122 4.85 13.25 -3.75
C ARG A 122 3.74 12.20 -3.69
N LEU A 123 3.57 11.49 -2.58
CA LEU A 123 2.45 10.54 -2.44
C LEU A 123 1.11 11.24 -2.57
N CYS A 124 0.92 12.38 -1.88
CA CYS A 124 -0.30 13.17 -1.99
C CYS A 124 -0.54 13.58 -3.44
N ARG A 125 0.48 14.08 -4.13
CA ARG A 125 0.40 14.48 -5.54
C ARG A 125 -0.02 13.32 -6.44
N LEU A 126 0.58 12.14 -6.28
CA LEU A 126 0.25 10.94 -7.06
C LEU A 126 -1.20 10.49 -6.83
N VAL A 127 -1.65 10.48 -5.56
CA VAL A 127 -3.04 10.13 -5.24
C VAL A 127 -3.99 11.15 -5.86
N THR A 128 -3.70 12.44 -5.76
CA THR A 128 -4.51 13.50 -6.38
C THR A 128 -4.55 13.35 -7.89
N ALA A 129 -3.40 13.13 -8.56
CA ALA A 129 -3.33 12.94 -10.00
C ALA A 129 -4.18 11.74 -10.45
N ALA A 130 -4.09 10.61 -9.73
CA ALA A 130 -4.90 9.42 -10.02
C ALA A 130 -6.42 9.67 -9.93
N HIS A 131 -6.87 10.64 -9.13
CA HIS A 131 -8.28 11.01 -8.98
C HIS A 131 -8.72 12.17 -9.88
N ALA A 132 -7.79 12.83 -10.58
CA ALA A 132 -8.05 14.11 -11.26
C ALA A 132 -9.09 14.00 -12.39
N SER A 133 -9.21 12.83 -13.01
CA SER A 133 -10.20 12.57 -14.07
C SER A 133 -11.65 12.54 -13.57
N GLY A 134 -11.87 12.41 -12.26
CA GLY A 134 -13.20 12.20 -11.68
C GLY A 134 -13.82 10.85 -12.05
N ALA A 135 -13.06 9.93 -12.65
CA ALA A 135 -13.53 8.60 -12.96
C ALA A 135 -13.88 7.84 -11.66
N GLU A 136 -14.83 6.91 -11.76
CA GLU A 136 -15.23 6.05 -10.63
C GLU A 136 -14.04 5.28 -10.03
N ARG A 137 -13.01 5.02 -10.83
CA ARG A 137 -11.78 4.33 -10.42
C ARG A 137 -10.58 5.23 -10.66
N PRO A 138 -9.80 5.52 -9.61
CA PRO A 138 -8.55 6.25 -9.76
C PRO A 138 -7.59 5.51 -10.70
N LEU A 139 -6.98 6.24 -11.61
CA LEU A 139 -6.00 5.72 -12.57
C LEU A 139 -4.88 6.75 -12.71
N LEU A 140 -3.65 6.33 -12.42
CA LEU A 140 -2.47 7.17 -12.55
C LEU A 140 -1.89 7.04 -13.97
N GLU A 141 -1.77 8.15 -14.68
CA GLU A 141 -1.14 8.18 -15.99
C GLU A 141 0.38 8.15 -15.88
N TRP A 142 1.06 7.59 -16.89
CA TRP A 142 2.53 7.54 -16.90
C TRP A 142 3.17 8.92 -16.91
N ALA A 143 2.48 9.93 -17.47
CA ALA A 143 2.94 11.31 -17.50
C ALA A 143 3.01 11.92 -16.09
N ASP A 144 2.20 11.44 -15.14
CA ASP A 144 2.13 11.96 -13.78
C ASP A 144 3.19 11.35 -12.83
N LEU A 145 4.01 10.41 -13.34
CA LEU A 145 5.10 9.79 -12.60
C LEU A 145 6.43 10.56 -12.68
N ALA A 146 6.53 11.57 -13.55
CA ALA A 146 7.75 12.32 -13.81
C ALA A 146 8.08 13.38 -12.73
#